data_AF-A0A517M7B0-F1
#
_entry.id   AF-A0A517M7B0-F1
#
_cell.length_a   1.000
_cell.length_b   1.000
_cell.length_c   1.000
_cell.angle_alpha   90.00
_cell.angle_beta   90.00
_cell.angle_gamma   90.00
#
_symmetry.space_group_name_H-M   'P 1'
#
loop_
_entity.id
_entity.type
_entity.pdbx_description
1 polymer ?
#
loop_
_entity_poly.entity_id
_entity_poly.type
_entity_poly.pdbx_seq_one_letter_code
_entity_poly.pdbx_strand_id
1 'polypeptide(L)' 'MNATKDLMYTFLLISAFAMSLLLVGCDNKEEILDVDTPNGGGVEIERSRDTGAIDIEVDE' A
#
# COMPACT_ATOMS: atom_id res chain seq x y z
N MET A 1 -11.31 33.82 -23.52
CA MET A 1 -10.99 32.50 -22.94
C MET A 1 -9.76 32.67 -22.07
N ASN A 2 -9.88 32.42 -20.77
CA ASN A 2 -8.81 32.65 -19.80
C ASN A 2 -7.83 31.47 -19.85
N ALA A 3 -7.08 31.36 -20.96
CA ALA A 3 -6.23 30.21 -21.29
C ALA A 3 -5.22 29.85 -20.19
N THR A 4 -4.76 30.83 -19.42
CA THR A 4 -3.88 30.64 -18.25
C THR A 4 -4.55 29.94 -17.08
N LYS A 5 -5.85 30.18 -16.85
CA LYS A 5 -6.61 29.50 -15.80
C LYS A 5 -6.88 28.05 -16.19
N ASP A 6 -7.26 27.82 -17.44
CA ASP A 6 -7.50 26.47 -17.96
C ASP A 6 -6.21 25.63 -17.90
N LEU A 7 -5.07 26.19 -18.31
CA LEU A 7 -3.77 25.51 -18.21
C LEU A 7 -3.44 25.10 -16.76
N MET A 8 -3.69 26.00 -15.80
CA MET A 8 -3.42 25.76 -14.39
C MET A 8 -4.33 24.67 -13.80
N TYR A 9 -5.63 24.70 -14.13
CA TYR A 9 -6.57 23.66 -13.68
C TYR A 9 -6.28 22.30 -14.31
N THR A 10 -5.88 22.28 -15.58
CA THR A 10 -5.54 21.03 -16.26
C THR A 10 -4.31 20.39 -15.64
N PHE A 11 -3.29 21.18 -15.30
CA PHE A 11 -2.10 20.70 -14.63
C PHE A 11 -2.41 20.11 -13.24
N LEU A 12 -3.26 20.79 -12.47
CA LEU A 12 -3.66 20.34 -11.13
C LEU A 12 -4.45 19.02 -11.17
N LEU A 13 -5.36 18.86 -12.14
CA LEU A 13 -6.12 17.62 -12.31
C LEU A 13 -5.22 16.44 -12.70
N ILE A 14 -4.26 16.66 -13.60
CA ILE A 14 -3.31 15.61 -14.01
C ILE A 14 -2.42 15.19 -12.83
N SER A 15 -1.93 16.14 -12.03
CA SER A 15 -1.09 15.81 -10.87
C SER A 15 -1.85 15.05 -9.79
N ALA A 16 -3.11 15.43 -9.53
CA ALA A 16 -3.96 14.73 -8.57
C ALA A 16 -4.27 13.29 -9.01
N PHE A 17 -4.54 13.09 -10.30
CA PHE A 17 -4.79 11.76 -10.86
C PHE A 17 -3.55 10.87 -10.81
N ALA A 18 -2.37 11.41 -11.13
CA ALA A 18 -1.11 10.66 -11.01
C ALA A 18 -0.83 10.22 -9.57
N MET A 19 -1.11 11.07 -8.58
CA MET A 19 -0.94 10.73 -7.16
C MET A 19 -1.85 9.59 -6.72
N SER A 20 -3.10 9.56 -7.21
CA SER A 20 -4.04 8.49 -6.88
C SER A 20 -3.61 7.12 -7.42
N LEU A 21 -2.92 7.05 -8.57
CA LEU A 21 -2.41 5.79 -9.11
C LEU A 21 -1.26 5.20 -8.27
N LEU A 22 -0.50 6.04 -7.55
CA LEU A 22 0.55 5.57 -6.64
C LEU A 22 -0.02 4.92 -5.38
N LEU A 23 -1.28 5.22 -5.01
CA LEU A 23 -1.93 4.64 -3.83
C LEU A 23 -2.67 3.33 -4.14
N VAL A 24 -3.00 3.05 -5.41
CA VAL A 24 -3.72 1.83 -5.84
C VAL A 24 -2.86 0.55 -5.74
N GLY A 25 -1.58 0.67 -5.37
CA GLY A 25 -0.68 -0.46 -5.08
C GLY A 25 -0.08 -0.44 -3.68
N CYS A 26 -0.64 0.33 -2.75
CA CYS A 26 -0.23 0.24 -1.36
C CYS A 26 -0.82 -1.05 -0.79
N ASP A 27 0.03 -2.05 -0.54
CA ASP A 27 -0.37 -3.39 -0.06
C ASP A 27 -1.22 -3.28 1.21
N ASN A 28 -2.51 -3.60 1.09
CA ASN A 28 -3.46 -3.57 2.20
C ASN A 28 -3.41 -4.91 2.95
N LYS A 29 -2.31 -5.14 3.65
CA LYS A 29 -2.11 -6.35 4.46
C LYS A 29 -2.55 -6.11 5.90
N GLU A 30 -3.07 -7.17 6.52
CA GLU A 30 -3.36 -7.24 7.94
C GLU A 30 -2.47 -8.29 8.60
N GLU A 31 -1.80 -7.91 9.68
CA GLU A 31 -1.07 -8.83 10.54
C GLU A 31 -2.09 -9.67 11.33
N ILE A 32 -1.98 -10.99 11.22
CA ILE A 32 -2.87 -11.96 11.88
C ILE A 32 -2.23 -12.53 13.14
N LEU A 33 -0.93 -12.79 13.07
CA LEU A 33 -0.15 -13.39 14.14
C LEU A 33 1.30 -12.97 14.00
N ASP A 34 1.84 -12.40 15.08
CA ASP A 34 3.27 -12.18 15.25
C ASP A 34 3.66 -12.81 16.60
N VAL A 35 4.59 -13.77 16.55
CA VAL A 35 5.09 -14.49 17.72
C VAL A 35 6.60 -14.59 17.67
N ASP A 36 7.24 -13.94 18.63
CA ASP A 36 8.64 -14.14 18.95
C ASP A 36 8.89 -15.51 19.61
N THR A 37 9.88 -16.24 19.12
CA THR A 37 10.35 -17.45 19.76
C THR A 37 11.51 -17.14 20.73
N PRO A 38 11.68 -17.92 21.81
CA PRO A 38 12.77 -17.72 22.76
C PRO A 38 14.18 -17.81 22.18
N ASN A 39 14.32 -18.41 20.99
CA ASN A 39 15.61 -18.56 20.31
C ASN A 39 16.02 -17.31 19.51
N GLY A 40 15.15 -16.30 19.42
CA GLY A 40 15.41 -15.06 18.69
C GLY A 40 14.88 -15.02 17.25
N GLY A 41 14.34 -16.13 16.76
CA GLY A 41 13.50 -16.17 15.55
C GLY A 41 12.02 -15.90 15.87
N GLY A 42 11.15 -15.95 14.85
CA GLY A 42 9.75 -15.58 14.97
C GLY A 42 8.89 -16.22 13.89
N VAL A 43 7.57 -16.13 14.07
CA VAL A 43 6.60 -16.48 13.04
C VAL A 43 5.66 -15.31 12.85
N GLU A 44 5.67 -14.75 11.64
CA GLU A 44 4.78 -13.68 11.22
C GLU A 44 3.81 -14.20 10.15
N ILE A 45 2.53 -13.90 10.33
CA ILE A 45 1.47 -14.27 9.40
C ILE A 45 0.72 -13.01 9.00
N GLU A 46 0.82 -12.66 7.72
CA GLU A 46 0.09 -11.55 7.13
C GLU A 46 -0.98 -12.08 6.18
N ARG A 47 -2.11 -11.35 6.10
CA ARG A 47 -3.17 -11.61 5.14
C ARG A 47 -3.46 -10.37 4.31
N SER A 48 -3.53 -10.51 3.00
CA SER A 48 -4.04 -9.46 2.12
C SER A 48 -5.55 -9.27 2.36
N ARG A 49 -5.98 -8.05 2.71
CA ARG A 49 -7.41 -7.71 2.83
C ARG A 49 -8.11 -7.64 1.48
N ASP A 50 -7.36 -7.39 0.42
CA ASP A 50 -7.90 -7.22 -0.92
C ASP A 50 -8.12 -8.56 -1.63
N THR A 51 -7.18 -9.51 -1.45
CA THR A 51 -7.20 -10.80 -2.17
C THR A 51 -7.45 -12.00 -1.25
N GLY A 52 -7.21 -11.86 0.05
CA GLY A 52 -7.20 -12.97 0.99
C GLY A 52 -5.95 -13.86 0.92
N ALA A 53 -4.94 -13.50 0.12
CA ALA A 53 -3.65 -14.18 0.12
C ALA A 53 -3.02 -14.16 1.51
N ILE A 54 -2.34 -15.25 1.89
CA ILE A 54 -1.69 -15.41 3.19
C ILE A 54 -0.20 -15.56 2.94
N ASP A 55 0.58 -14.70 3.56
CA ASP A 55 2.04 -14.76 3.62
C ASP A 55 2.44 -15.28 5.02
N ILE A 56 3.39 -16.21 5.06
CA ILE A 56 3.91 -16.78 6.32
C ILE A 56 5.43 -16.65 6.26
N GLU A 57 5.98 -15.88 7.19
CA GLU A 57 7.41 -15.70 7.38
C GLU A 57 7.85 -16.43 8.65
N VAL A 58 8.97 -17.14 8.55
CA VAL A 58 9.54 -17.90 9.67
C VAL A 58 11.02 -17.55 9.75
N ASP A 59 11.40 -16.90 10.83
CA ASP A 59 12.79 -16.54 11.14
C ASP A 59 13.42 -17.60 12.05
N GLU A 60 14.70 -17.91 11.82
CA GLU A 60 15.51 -18.89 12.56
C GLU A 60 16.19 -18.32 13.82
#